data_AF-X6MFY9-F1
#
_entry.id   AF-X6MFY9-F1
#
_cell.length_a   1.000
_cell.length_b   1.000
_cell.length_c   1.000
_cell.angle_alpha   90.00
_cell.angle_beta   90.00
_cell.angle_gamma   90.00
#
_symmetry.space_group_name_H-M   'P 1'
#
loop_
_entity.id
_entity.type
_entity.pdbx_description
1 polymer ?
#
loop_
_entity_poly.entity_id
_entity_poly.type
_entity_poly.pdbx_seq_one_letter_code
_entity_poly.pdbx_strand_id
1 'polypeptide(L)'
;FFKKKKNQFFFKKKNKSGIKNGNNESNYLDDSISVGVIFVYIRSSGSSKSSSDGDNDLKACKKCWSNPTEVSNPSLSRSKETDERLTATELSYQLTLEEVISKRNGFELFASHLVKELSLENILFLMEYMQLKHFVTIHLQSYVTDMGYQVPICPTLVKKYLSPHLVQASLPTSTSWAICLDMFRYLYTQYIVSTSMALLNLSYNSSNTITRQMTELKHNSTIHALQPLIIAFDIAAKDVMGLLKIDPFCRFQLSPECIRYCEELI
;
A
#
# COMPACT_ATOMS: atom_id res chain seq x y z
N PHE A 1 21.73 19.71 16.84
CA PHE A 1 20.77 18.95 17.66
C PHE A 1 19.68 18.39 16.75
N PHE A 2 19.88 17.20 16.18
CA PHE A 2 18.81 16.26 15.80
C PHE A 2 19.51 14.97 15.35
N LYS A 3 19.54 13.99 16.24
CA LYS A 3 20.16 12.67 16.02
C LYS A 3 19.05 11.76 15.49
N LYS A 4 19.00 11.51 14.18
CA LYS A 4 18.10 10.51 13.57
C LYS A 4 18.42 9.14 14.17
N LYS A 5 17.54 8.63 15.04
CA LYS A 5 17.62 7.26 15.56
C LYS A 5 17.19 6.30 14.46
N LYS A 6 18.12 5.45 14.01
CA LYS A 6 17.81 4.23 13.25
C LYS A 6 17.11 3.27 14.21
N ASN A 7 15.84 2.94 13.95
CA ASN A 7 15.12 1.92 14.69
C ASN A 7 15.12 0.61 13.89
N GLN A 8 15.78 -0.41 14.42
CA GLN A 8 15.68 -1.80 13.98
C GLN A 8 14.40 -2.42 14.55
N PHE A 9 13.61 -3.09 13.70
CA PHE A 9 12.46 -3.88 14.12
C PHE A 9 12.90 -5.30 14.48
N PHE A 10 12.54 -5.77 15.68
CA PHE A 10 12.67 -7.17 16.11
C PHE A 10 11.32 -7.64 16.66
N PHE A 11 10.77 -8.73 16.12
CA PHE A 11 9.59 -9.41 16.67
C PHE A 11 10.01 -10.65 17.45
N LYS A 12 9.59 -10.74 18.71
CA LYS A 12 9.86 -11.85 19.64
C LYS A 12 8.61 -12.74 19.76
N LYS A 13 8.70 -14.00 19.33
CA LYS A 13 7.62 -15.00 19.40
C LYS A 13 7.66 -15.72 20.77
N LYS A 14 6.52 -15.91 21.43
CA LYS A 14 6.37 -16.72 22.66
C LYS A 14 5.49 -17.93 22.37
N ASN A 15 5.96 -19.12 22.74
CA ASN A 15 5.29 -20.41 22.57
C ASN A 15 4.38 -20.75 23.76
N LYS A 16 3.25 -21.42 23.51
CA LYS A 16 2.68 -22.45 24.41
C LYS A 16 1.65 -23.34 23.71
N SER A 17 1.50 -24.52 24.31
CA SER A 17 1.03 -25.83 23.85
C SER A 17 -0.50 -26.08 23.83
N GLY A 18 -0.95 -26.90 22.86
CA GLY A 18 -1.65 -28.18 23.13
C GLY A 18 -3.16 -28.30 22.87
N ILE A 19 -3.51 -29.35 22.09
CA ILE A 19 -4.74 -30.20 22.02
C ILE A 19 -5.47 -30.20 20.64
N LYS A 20 -5.82 -31.41 20.17
CA LYS A 20 -6.16 -31.87 18.79
C LYS A 20 -7.67 -32.00 18.50
N ASN A 21 -8.00 -32.04 17.19
CA ASN A 21 -9.17 -32.62 16.43
C ASN A 21 -9.79 -31.57 15.49
N GLY A 22 -10.17 -31.77 14.22
CA GLY A 22 -10.19 -32.86 13.23
C GLY A 22 -11.17 -32.47 12.08
N ASN A 23 -10.77 -32.69 10.81
CA ASN A 23 -11.55 -32.77 9.55
C ASN A 23 -11.86 -31.52 8.66
N ASN A 24 -11.17 -31.52 7.50
CA ASN A 24 -11.56 -31.30 6.09
C ASN A 24 -12.46 -30.12 5.65
N GLU A 25 -11.90 -29.20 4.84
CA GLU A 25 -12.19 -29.01 3.39
C GLU A 25 -11.28 -27.92 2.78
N SER A 26 -10.84 -28.13 1.54
CA SER A 26 -9.77 -27.40 0.85
C SER A 26 -10.24 -26.14 0.10
N ASN A 27 -9.45 -25.08 0.11
CA ASN A 27 -9.26 -24.15 -1.02
C ASN A 27 -7.92 -23.41 -0.88
N TYR A 28 -7.08 -23.48 -1.92
CA TYR A 28 -5.74 -22.91 -2.02
C TYR A 28 -5.80 -21.39 -2.32
N LEU A 29 -4.99 -20.58 -1.62
CA LEU A 29 -4.51 -19.29 -2.12
C LEU A 29 -3.17 -18.89 -1.48
N ASP A 30 -2.34 -18.37 -2.37
CA ASP A 30 -0.92 -18.04 -2.37
C ASP A 30 -0.55 -16.82 -1.49
N ASP A 31 0.44 -16.99 -0.59
CA ASP A 31 0.88 -15.99 0.39
C ASP A 31 2.35 -15.61 0.14
N SER A 32 2.59 -14.62 -0.73
CA SER A 32 3.87 -13.92 -0.79
C SER A 32 3.67 -12.45 -1.15
N ILE A 33 3.34 -11.68 -0.11
CA ILE A 33 3.65 -10.29 0.25
C ILE A 33 2.59 -9.96 1.31
N SER A 34 2.87 -10.30 2.55
CA SER A 34 2.08 -9.84 3.69
C SER A 34 2.48 -8.39 3.97
N VAL A 35 2.09 -7.46 3.09
CA VAL A 35 1.97 -6.06 3.53
C VAL A 35 0.78 -6.07 4.46
N GLY A 36 1.04 -6.02 5.76
CA GLY A 36 0.03 -5.93 6.80
C GLY A 36 -0.79 -4.64 6.62
N VAL A 37 -1.78 -4.72 5.75
CA VAL A 37 -2.83 -3.72 5.53
C VAL A 37 -4.12 -4.42 5.89
N ILE A 38 -4.96 -3.75 6.68
CA ILE A 38 -5.99 -4.27 7.59
C ILE A 38 -5.40 -4.65 8.96
N PHE A 39 -5.10 -3.66 9.80
CA PHE A 39 -4.93 -3.88 11.24
C PHE A 39 -6.05 -3.32 12.13
N VAL A 40 -7.15 -2.76 11.58
CA VAL A 40 -8.11 -2.06 12.45
C VAL A 40 -9.55 -2.57 12.44
N TYR A 41 -10.01 -3.42 11.51
CA TYR A 41 -11.42 -3.86 11.50
C TYR A 41 -11.74 -5.29 11.96
N ILE A 42 -10.84 -5.94 12.71
CA ILE A 42 -11.17 -7.11 13.54
C ILE A 42 -10.53 -6.94 14.93
N ARG A 43 -11.09 -6.04 15.76
CA ARG A 43 -10.80 -6.06 17.21
C ARG A 43 -12.03 -5.89 18.12
N SER A 44 -13.23 -6.01 17.57
CA SER A 44 -14.48 -6.13 18.35
C SER A 44 -15.42 -7.17 17.75
N SER A 45 -14.99 -8.42 17.76
CA SER A 45 -15.81 -9.64 17.88
C SER A 45 -14.87 -10.84 17.79
N GLY A 46 -14.96 -11.75 18.76
CA GLY A 46 -13.97 -12.79 18.98
C GLY A 46 -13.96 -13.92 17.96
N SER A 47 -13.06 -14.85 18.24
CA SER A 47 -12.87 -16.18 17.64
C SER A 47 -11.82 -16.27 16.53
N SER A 48 -10.57 -16.39 16.99
CA SER A 48 -9.40 -16.84 16.27
C SER A 48 -9.49 -18.31 15.83
N LYS A 49 -9.17 -18.59 14.56
CA LYS A 49 -8.62 -19.87 14.09
C LYS A 49 -7.47 -19.59 13.13
N SER A 50 -6.29 -20.08 13.48
CA SER A 50 -5.10 -20.13 12.62
C SER A 50 -4.63 -21.58 12.57
N SER A 51 -4.47 -22.15 11.38
CA SER A 51 -3.81 -23.43 11.15
C SER A 51 -2.37 -23.19 10.67
N SER A 52 -1.43 -23.97 11.20
CA SER A 52 -0.07 -24.13 10.67
C SER A 52 0.33 -25.60 10.68
N ASP A 53 1.35 -25.89 9.86
CA ASP A 53 2.23 -27.06 9.76
C ASP A 53 1.89 -28.03 8.61
N GLY A 54 2.84 -28.46 7.76
CA GLY A 54 4.29 -28.28 7.80
C GLY A 54 5.01 -28.68 6.51
N ASP A 55 6.33 -28.50 6.56
CA ASP A 55 7.37 -28.74 5.56
C ASP A 55 7.29 -30.07 4.80
N ASN A 56 7.47 -30.01 3.47
CA ASN A 56 8.60 -30.61 2.74
C ASN A 56 8.54 -30.22 1.25
N ASP A 57 9.72 -29.99 0.67
CA ASP A 57 10.02 -29.85 -0.77
C ASP A 57 9.48 -28.62 -1.53
N LEU A 58 10.34 -27.65 -1.85
CA LEU A 58 11.06 -27.65 -3.14
C LEU A 58 12.04 -26.46 -3.25
N LYS A 59 13.29 -26.80 -3.56
CA LYS A 59 14.37 -25.91 -3.96
C LYS A 59 14.10 -25.32 -5.34
N ALA A 60 13.83 -24.02 -5.47
CA ALA A 60 14.01 -23.29 -6.74
C ALA A 60 13.88 -21.76 -6.60
N CYS A 61 14.72 -21.07 -5.81
CA CYS A 61 14.98 -19.63 -6.04
C CYS A 61 16.20 -19.10 -5.25
N LYS A 62 17.36 -19.77 -5.36
CA LYS A 62 18.57 -19.36 -4.62
C LYS A 62 19.88 -19.67 -5.34
N LYS A 63 19.88 -19.65 -6.68
CA LYS A 63 21.08 -20.00 -7.45
C LYS A 63 21.43 -18.98 -8.53
N CYS A 64 21.48 -17.71 -8.14
CA CYS A 64 22.26 -16.70 -8.85
C CYS A 64 22.97 -15.90 -7.78
N TRP A 65 24.23 -16.26 -7.48
CA TRP A 65 25.31 -15.51 -6.80
C TRP A 65 26.40 -16.54 -6.46
N SER A 66 26.94 -17.17 -7.49
CA SER A 66 28.17 -17.97 -7.40
C SER A 66 29.13 -17.44 -8.44
N ASN A 67 30.35 -17.14 -8.00
CA ASN A 67 31.44 -16.58 -8.79
C ASN A 67 31.64 -17.33 -10.12
N PRO A 68 31.79 -16.64 -11.26
CA PRO A 68 32.39 -17.23 -12.43
C PRO A 68 33.91 -17.02 -12.38
N THR A 69 34.65 -18.10 -12.20
CA THR A 69 36.07 -18.20 -12.55
C THR A 69 36.18 -18.99 -13.84
N GLU A 70 36.98 -18.47 -14.78
CA GLU A 70 37.46 -19.07 -16.04
C GLU A 70 36.43 -19.28 -17.17
N VAL A 71 36.33 -18.35 -18.13
CA VAL A 71 37.18 -18.14 -19.34
C VAL A 71 36.94 -19.22 -20.40
N SER A 72 35.95 -18.94 -21.25
CA SER A 72 35.86 -19.43 -22.63
C SER A 72 35.11 -18.39 -23.48
N ASN A 73 35.72 -18.03 -24.61
CA ASN A 73 35.44 -16.85 -25.46
C ASN A 73 33.97 -16.60 -25.87
N PRO A 74 33.42 -15.40 -25.63
CA PRO A 74 32.15 -14.95 -26.20
C PRO A 74 32.32 -13.63 -26.99
N SER A 75 32.47 -13.68 -28.32
CA SER A 75 32.69 -12.47 -29.13
C SER A 75 31.55 -12.09 -30.09
N LEU A 76 30.43 -12.82 -30.14
CA LEU A 76 29.33 -12.48 -31.07
C LEU A 76 27.93 -12.26 -30.44
N SER A 77 27.70 -12.63 -29.17
CA SER A 77 26.40 -12.44 -28.51
C SER A 77 26.28 -11.14 -27.71
N ARG A 78 27.38 -10.39 -27.52
CA ARG A 78 27.43 -9.21 -26.65
C ARG A 78 26.73 -7.96 -27.19
N SER A 79 26.52 -7.86 -28.51
CA SER A 79 26.01 -6.61 -29.10
C SER A 79 24.50 -6.43 -28.91
N LYS A 80 23.72 -7.51 -28.77
CA LYS A 80 22.26 -7.44 -28.60
C LYS A 80 21.84 -7.07 -27.17
N GLU A 81 22.50 -7.67 -26.17
CA GLU A 81 22.19 -7.43 -24.75
C GLU A 81 22.44 -5.97 -24.33
N THR A 82 23.40 -5.29 -24.96
CA THR A 82 23.64 -3.86 -24.73
C THR A 82 22.55 -2.97 -25.31
N ASP A 83 21.91 -3.35 -26.41
CA ASP A 83 20.89 -2.54 -27.08
C ASP A 83 19.57 -2.58 -26.31
N GLU A 84 19.11 -3.78 -25.95
CA GLU A 84 17.88 -4.00 -25.17
C GLU A 84 17.91 -3.25 -23.82
N ARG A 85 19.06 -3.29 -23.13
CA ARG A 85 19.22 -2.60 -21.84
C ARG A 85 19.23 -1.08 -21.99
N LEU A 86 19.78 -0.54 -23.07
CA LEU A 86 19.72 0.89 -23.36
C LEU A 86 18.26 1.31 -23.63
N THR A 87 17.52 0.55 -24.43
CA THR A 87 16.09 0.78 -24.66
C THR A 87 15.27 0.70 -23.37
N ALA A 88 15.52 -0.29 -22.50
CA ALA A 88 14.83 -0.40 -21.22
C ALA A 88 15.15 0.78 -20.28
N THR A 89 16.39 1.26 -20.29
CA THR A 89 16.78 2.45 -19.55
C THR A 89 16.05 3.68 -20.06
N GLU A 90 15.97 3.88 -21.38
CA GLU A 90 15.19 4.97 -21.97
C GLU A 90 13.71 4.88 -21.60
N LEU A 91 13.11 3.69 -21.71
CA LEU A 91 11.72 3.44 -21.32
C LEU A 91 11.48 3.76 -19.84
N SER A 92 12.43 3.47 -18.95
CA SER A 92 12.30 3.76 -17.52
C SER A 92 12.14 5.26 -17.23
N TYR A 93 12.78 6.12 -18.01
CA TYR A 93 12.63 7.58 -17.90
C TYR A 93 11.29 8.09 -18.41
N GLN A 94 10.66 7.34 -19.33
CA GLN A 94 9.36 7.70 -19.90
C GLN A 94 8.18 7.26 -19.00
N LEU A 95 8.40 6.31 -18.08
CA LEU A 95 7.37 5.88 -17.14
C LEU A 95 6.92 7.02 -16.22
N THR A 96 5.62 7.14 -16.03
CA THR A 96 5.03 8.01 -15.01
C THR A 96 4.70 7.24 -13.74
N LEU A 97 4.64 7.94 -12.60
CA LEU A 97 4.28 7.31 -11.32
C LEU A 97 2.88 6.69 -11.41
N GLU A 98 1.94 7.41 -12.02
CA GLU A 98 0.56 6.97 -12.24
C GLU A 98 0.46 5.65 -13.02
N GLU A 99 1.23 5.49 -14.08
CA GLU A 99 1.27 4.23 -14.86
C GLU A 99 1.83 3.07 -14.04
N VAL A 100 2.84 3.34 -13.20
CA VAL A 100 3.44 2.32 -12.35
C VAL A 100 2.47 1.86 -11.27
N ILE A 101 1.85 2.79 -10.53
CA ILE A 101 0.98 2.44 -9.39
C ILE A 101 -0.42 1.95 -9.82
N SER A 102 -0.83 2.20 -11.06
CA SER A 102 -2.09 1.67 -11.62
C SER A 102 -1.99 0.20 -12.02
N LYS A 103 -0.78 -0.32 -12.24
CA LYS A 103 -0.50 -1.73 -12.52
C LYS A 103 -0.12 -2.45 -11.23
N ARG A 104 -0.58 -3.69 -11.06
CA ARG A 104 -0.30 -4.49 -9.86
C ARG A 104 1.20 -4.71 -9.65
N ASN A 105 1.90 -5.22 -10.67
CA ASN A 105 3.32 -5.51 -10.58
C ASN A 105 4.14 -4.23 -10.37
N GLY A 106 3.79 -3.15 -11.08
CA GLY A 106 4.43 -1.84 -10.90
C GLY A 106 4.24 -1.28 -9.49
N PHE A 107 3.04 -1.38 -8.93
CA PHE A 107 2.76 -0.99 -7.54
C PHE A 107 3.58 -1.80 -6.54
N GLU A 108 3.59 -3.14 -6.65
CA GLU A 108 4.33 -4.02 -5.73
C GLU A 108 5.84 -3.77 -5.80
N LEU A 109 6.37 -3.51 -7.01
CA LEU A 109 7.77 -3.19 -7.24
C LEU A 109 8.15 -1.82 -6.65
N PHE A 110 7.32 -0.80 -6.88
CA PHE A 110 7.55 0.54 -6.32
C PHE A 110 7.41 0.54 -4.79
N ALA A 111 6.42 -0.16 -4.23
CA ALA A 111 6.29 -0.33 -2.78
C ALA A 111 7.53 -1.03 -2.19
N SER A 112 8.05 -2.05 -2.87
CA SER A 112 9.29 -2.73 -2.45
C SER A 112 10.51 -1.80 -2.47
N HIS A 113 10.56 -0.86 -3.42
CA HIS A 113 11.58 0.19 -3.46
C HIS A 113 11.43 1.14 -2.25
N LEU A 114 10.22 1.62 -1.97
CA LEU A 114 9.95 2.52 -0.83
C LEU A 114 10.26 1.87 0.54
N VAL A 115 10.13 0.55 0.68
CA VAL A 115 10.57 -0.17 1.88
C VAL A 115 12.08 0.00 2.12
N LYS A 116 12.89 -0.09 1.07
CA LYS A 116 14.36 0.09 1.17
C LYS A 116 14.72 1.52 1.57
N GLU A 117 13.90 2.48 1.17
CA GLU A 117 14.06 3.90 1.46
C GLU A 117 13.41 4.35 2.78
N LEU A 118 12.72 3.43 3.48
CA LEU A 118 11.97 3.71 4.71
C LEU A 118 10.90 4.82 4.52
N SER A 119 10.19 4.80 3.39
CA SER A 119 9.19 5.81 3.00
C SER A 119 7.87 5.19 2.53
N LEU A 120 7.55 3.98 3.04
CA LEU A 120 6.38 3.18 2.64
C LEU A 120 5.04 3.83 3.08
N GLU A 121 5.05 4.61 4.16
CA GLU A 121 3.86 5.27 4.71
C GLU A 121 3.10 6.12 3.68
N ASN A 122 3.82 6.73 2.74
CA ASN A 122 3.23 7.56 1.69
C ASN A 122 2.29 6.75 0.78
N ILE A 123 2.75 5.61 0.26
CA ILE A 123 1.93 4.80 -0.65
C ILE A 123 0.82 4.04 0.10
N LEU A 124 1.07 3.67 1.37
CA LEU A 124 0.06 3.05 2.22
C LEU A 124 -1.11 3.99 2.50
N PHE A 125 -0.83 5.26 2.84
CA PHE A 125 -1.87 6.27 3.02
C PHE A 125 -2.75 6.41 1.77
N LEU A 126 -2.14 6.52 0.58
CA LEU A 126 -2.90 6.68 -0.66
C LEU A 126 -3.78 5.46 -0.93
N MET A 127 -3.27 4.25 -0.70
CA MET A 127 -4.01 3.01 -0.91
C MET A 127 -5.19 2.88 0.06
N GLU A 128 -4.97 3.10 1.36
CA GLU A 128 -6.03 3.05 2.37
C GLU A 128 -7.07 4.16 2.17
N TYR A 129 -6.65 5.33 1.69
CA TYR A 129 -7.57 6.40 1.31
C TYR A 129 -8.42 6.03 0.08
N MET A 130 -7.85 5.40 -0.94
CA MET A 130 -8.62 4.89 -2.08
C MET A 130 -9.60 3.79 -1.67
N GLN A 131 -9.26 2.96 -0.67
CA GLN A 131 -10.20 2.01 -0.08
C GLN A 131 -11.38 2.69 0.61
N LEU A 132 -11.13 3.75 1.38
CA LEU A 132 -12.18 4.58 1.99
C LEU A 132 -13.09 5.16 0.90
N LYS A 133 -12.53 5.75 -0.15
CA LYS A 133 -13.33 6.31 -1.25
C LYS A 133 -14.15 5.24 -1.96
N HIS A 134 -13.58 4.06 -2.19
CA HIS A 134 -14.31 2.94 -2.77
C HIS A 134 -15.50 2.53 -1.89
N PHE A 135 -15.31 2.46 -0.57
CA PHE A 135 -16.39 2.20 0.38
C PHE A 135 -17.49 3.27 0.33
N VAL A 136 -17.11 4.55 0.29
CA VAL A 136 -18.06 5.68 0.15
C VAL A 136 -18.85 5.56 -1.15
N THR A 137 -18.21 5.23 -2.28
CA THR A 137 -18.89 5.03 -3.56
C THR A 137 -19.91 3.89 -3.53
N ILE A 138 -19.66 2.83 -2.77
CA ILE A 138 -20.61 1.71 -2.67
C ILE A 138 -21.79 2.09 -1.76
N HIS A 139 -21.55 2.70 -0.61
CA HIS A 139 -22.55 2.79 0.46
C HIS A 139 -23.12 4.18 0.72
N LEU A 140 -22.41 5.24 0.34
CA LEU A 140 -22.72 6.62 0.73
C LEU A 140 -22.71 7.59 -0.46
N GLN A 141 -22.68 7.08 -1.70
CA GLN A 141 -22.58 7.89 -2.91
C GLN A 141 -23.68 8.94 -3.04
N SER A 142 -24.89 8.66 -2.56
CA SER A 142 -26.01 9.61 -2.59
C SER A 142 -25.82 10.85 -1.70
N TYR A 143 -24.85 10.82 -0.78
CA TYR A 143 -24.54 11.92 0.14
C TYR A 143 -23.30 12.73 -0.27
N VAL A 144 -22.66 12.35 -1.38
CA VAL A 144 -21.45 12.99 -1.89
C VAL A 144 -21.76 13.54 -3.27
N THR A 145 -21.55 14.85 -3.45
CA THR A 145 -21.77 15.51 -4.75
C THR A 145 -20.64 15.21 -5.72
N ASP A 146 -19.41 15.15 -5.21
CA ASP A 146 -18.21 14.89 -5.98
C ASP A 146 -17.22 14.07 -5.16
N MET A 147 -16.74 12.97 -5.74
CA MET A 147 -15.70 12.15 -5.13
C MET A 147 -14.33 12.83 -5.21
N GLY A 148 -14.14 13.89 -6.00
CA GLY A 148 -12.94 14.69 -6.04
C GLY A 148 -11.73 13.96 -6.63
N TYR A 149 -10.55 14.15 -6.04
CA TYR A 149 -9.27 13.68 -6.58
C TYR A 149 -9.09 12.17 -6.46
N GLN A 150 -9.05 11.45 -7.57
CA GLN A 150 -8.81 10.01 -7.60
C GLN A 150 -7.35 9.69 -7.90
N VAL A 151 -6.72 8.93 -7.01
CA VAL A 151 -5.35 8.44 -7.21
C VAL A 151 -5.44 7.17 -8.07
N PRO A 152 -4.64 7.02 -9.15
CA PRO A 152 -4.75 5.89 -10.05
C PRO A 152 -4.07 4.63 -9.47
N ILE A 153 -4.47 4.19 -8.28
CA ILE A 153 -3.99 2.94 -7.69
C ILE A 153 -4.71 1.76 -8.33
N CYS A 154 -3.97 0.67 -8.56
CA CYS A 154 -4.50 -0.56 -9.13
C CYS A 154 -5.82 -0.99 -8.45
N PRO A 155 -6.97 -0.98 -9.17
CA PRO A 155 -8.28 -1.20 -8.56
C PRO A 155 -8.44 -2.59 -7.94
N THR A 156 -7.72 -3.58 -8.46
CA THR A 156 -7.72 -4.95 -7.90
C THR A 156 -7.10 -4.97 -6.51
N LEU A 157 -6.06 -4.17 -6.24
CA LEU A 157 -5.45 -4.07 -4.93
C LEU A 157 -6.37 -3.36 -3.93
N VAL A 158 -7.00 -2.25 -4.35
CA VAL A 158 -7.97 -1.51 -3.53
C VAL A 158 -9.08 -2.45 -3.05
N LYS A 159 -9.63 -3.27 -3.96
CA LYS A 159 -10.70 -4.23 -3.64
C LYS A 159 -10.20 -5.44 -2.83
N LYS A 160 -9.05 -6.02 -3.20
CA LYS A 160 -8.51 -7.25 -2.60
C LYS A 160 -8.26 -7.08 -1.10
N TYR A 161 -7.75 -5.92 -0.69
CA TYR A 161 -7.43 -5.63 0.71
C TYR A 161 -8.53 -4.89 1.46
N LEU A 162 -9.72 -4.73 0.86
CA LEU A 162 -10.90 -4.28 1.57
C LEU A 162 -11.66 -5.50 2.08
N SER A 163 -12.12 -5.49 3.33
CA SER A 163 -12.87 -6.61 3.89
C SER A 163 -14.07 -6.96 3.00
N PRO A 164 -14.26 -8.23 2.59
CA PRO A 164 -15.36 -8.62 1.71
C PRO A 164 -16.73 -8.22 2.25
N HIS A 165 -16.90 -8.21 3.58
CA HIS A 165 -18.14 -7.77 4.24
C HIS A 165 -18.46 -6.28 4.01
N LEU A 166 -17.43 -5.46 3.82
CA LEU A 166 -17.59 -4.03 3.51
C LEU A 166 -17.94 -3.78 2.04
N VAL A 167 -17.74 -4.78 1.17
CA VAL A 167 -18.07 -4.70 -0.26
C VAL A 167 -19.48 -5.23 -0.55
N GLN A 168 -20.08 -5.97 0.39
CA GLN A 168 -21.41 -6.55 0.22
C GLN A 168 -22.54 -5.50 0.25
N ALA A 169 -23.59 -5.72 -0.53
CA ALA A 169 -24.49 -4.69 -1.05
C ALA A 169 -25.60 -4.17 -0.11
N SER A 170 -25.55 -4.38 1.20
CA SER A 170 -26.67 -3.95 2.07
C SER A 170 -26.28 -3.59 3.50
N LEU A 171 -25.49 -2.54 3.66
CA LEU A 171 -25.29 -1.93 4.98
C LEU A 171 -26.31 -0.79 5.18
N PRO A 172 -26.99 -0.71 6.33
CA PRO A 172 -27.81 0.45 6.66
C PRO A 172 -26.97 1.72 6.64
N THR A 173 -27.51 2.84 6.14
CA THR A 173 -26.79 4.11 6.03
C THR A 173 -26.11 4.53 7.34
N SER A 174 -26.76 4.34 8.48
CA SER A 174 -26.20 4.65 9.80
C SER A 174 -24.95 3.83 10.12
N THR A 175 -24.93 2.54 9.73
CA THR A 175 -23.79 1.65 9.89
C THR A 175 -22.67 2.02 8.93
N SER A 176 -23.01 2.27 7.66
CA SER A 176 -22.05 2.72 6.65
C SER A 176 -21.38 4.04 7.04
N TRP A 177 -22.14 4.98 7.57
CA TRP A 177 -21.62 6.23 8.09
C TRP A 177 -20.67 6.03 9.26
N ALA A 178 -21.04 5.20 10.25
CA ALA A 178 -20.16 4.89 11.38
C ALA A 178 -18.82 4.28 10.92
N ILE A 179 -18.86 3.32 10.00
CA ILE A 179 -17.66 2.71 9.43
C ILE A 179 -16.81 3.75 8.70
N CYS A 180 -17.43 4.60 7.87
CA CYS A 180 -16.73 5.67 7.15
C CYS A 180 -16.01 6.62 8.11
N LEU A 181 -16.67 7.02 9.21
CA LEU A 181 -16.07 7.87 10.23
C LEU A 181 -14.87 7.21 10.91
N ASP A 182 -14.97 5.93 11.22
CA ASP A 182 -13.88 5.19 11.84
C ASP A 182 -12.69 5.03 10.88
N MET A 183 -12.93 4.86 9.57
CA MET A 183 -11.87 4.89 8.55
C MET A 183 -11.17 6.27 8.49
N PHE A 184 -11.91 7.38 8.52
CA PHE A 184 -11.30 8.72 8.58
C PHE A 184 -10.49 8.94 9.87
N ARG A 185 -11.03 8.51 11.03
CA ARG A 185 -10.32 8.59 12.32
C ARG A 185 -9.04 7.77 12.33
N TYR A 186 -9.08 6.59 11.72
CA TYR A 186 -7.90 5.75 11.52
C TYR A 186 -6.86 6.49 10.69
N LEU A 187 -7.19 6.96 9.49
CA LEU A 187 -6.25 7.68 8.63
C LEU A 187 -5.68 8.92 9.33
N TYR A 188 -6.51 9.69 10.02
CA TYR A 188 -6.07 10.85 10.80
C TYR A 188 -5.04 10.47 11.87
N THR A 189 -5.37 9.48 12.71
CA THR A 189 -4.51 9.05 13.81
C THR A 189 -3.21 8.43 13.31
N GLN A 190 -3.29 7.67 12.21
CA GLN A 190 -2.18 6.90 11.68
C GLN A 190 -1.23 7.74 10.82
N TYR A 191 -1.70 8.79 10.14
CA TYR A 191 -0.86 9.50 9.17
C TYR A 191 -0.73 11.01 9.40
N ILE A 192 -1.61 11.61 10.20
CA ILE A 192 -1.72 13.09 10.30
C ILE A 192 -1.35 13.59 11.69
N VAL A 193 -1.75 12.89 12.76
CA VAL A 193 -1.46 13.31 14.13
C VAL A 193 0.05 13.31 14.37
N SER A 194 0.57 14.38 14.99
CA SER A 194 2.01 14.60 15.20
C SER A 194 2.70 13.52 16.04
N THR A 195 1.95 12.77 16.83
CA THR A 195 2.45 11.63 17.61
C THR A 195 2.47 10.33 16.83
N SER A 196 2.06 10.33 15.56
CA SER A 196 2.03 9.12 14.74
C SER A 196 3.43 8.64 14.37
N MET A 197 3.58 7.32 14.34
CA MET A 197 4.79 6.65 13.83
C MET A 197 4.91 6.72 12.30
N ALA A 198 3.80 6.83 11.60
CA ALA A 198 3.73 6.93 10.13
C ALA A 198 3.28 8.34 9.69
N LEU A 199 3.71 9.36 10.44
CA LEU A 199 3.40 10.75 10.17
C LEU A 199 3.88 11.15 8.77
N LEU A 200 2.95 11.61 7.93
CA LEU A 200 3.23 12.09 6.59
C LEU A 200 3.88 13.47 6.61
N ASN A 201 4.75 13.73 5.63
CA ASN A 201 5.39 15.03 5.44
C ASN A 201 4.49 16.01 4.66
N LEU A 202 3.28 16.26 5.15
CA LEU A 202 2.31 17.13 4.49
C LEU A 202 2.64 18.62 4.66
N SER A 203 2.09 19.45 3.77
CA SER A 203 2.11 20.90 3.99
C SER A 203 1.31 21.28 5.25
N TYR A 204 1.71 22.39 5.90
CA TYR A 204 0.99 22.90 7.07
C TYR A 204 -0.50 23.12 6.81
N ASN A 205 -0.83 23.64 5.62
CA ASN A 205 -2.20 23.91 5.22
C ASN A 205 -3.04 22.62 5.16
N SER A 206 -2.50 21.54 4.56
CA SER A 206 -3.17 20.24 4.48
C SER A 206 -3.41 19.64 5.87
N SER A 207 -2.37 19.57 6.71
CA SER A 207 -2.47 19.03 8.07
C SER A 207 -3.44 19.83 8.95
N ASN A 208 -3.42 21.16 8.85
CA ASN A 208 -4.31 22.03 9.61
C ASN A 208 -5.76 21.92 9.14
N THR A 209 -6.00 21.83 7.83
CA THR A 209 -7.34 21.66 7.25
C THR A 209 -7.96 20.35 7.72
N ILE A 210 -7.23 19.24 7.65
CA ILE A 210 -7.70 17.94 8.16
C ILE A 210 -7.95 18.02 9.67
N THR A 211 -7.02 18.57 10.44
CA THR A 211 -7.17 18.69 11.90
C THR A 211 -8.42 19.48 12.30
N ARG A 212 -8.71 20.57 11.59
CA ARG A 212 -9.93 21.36 11.78
C ARG A 212 -11.18 20.52 11.50
N GLN A 213 -11.25 19.85 10.35
CA GLN A 213 -12.40 19.01 9.99
C GLN A 213 -12.60 17.85 10.97
N MET A 214 -11.52 17.20 11.41
CA MET A 214 -11.57 16.13 12.40
C MET A 214 -12.00 16.63 13.79
N THR A 215 -11.73 17.89 14.12
CA THR A 215 -12.20 18.52 15.38
C THR A 215 -13.68 18.85 15.29
N GLU A 216 -14.13 19.45 14.18
CA GLU A 216 -15.55 19.73 13.92
C GLU A 216 -16.40 18.45 13.99
N LEU A 217 -15.89 17.35 13.43
CA LEU A 217 -16.56 16.05 13.44
C LEU A 217 -16.82 15.51 14.86
N LYS A 218 -15.97 15.83 15.85
CA LYS A 218 -16.19 15.44 17.26
C LYS A 218 -17.43 16.09 17.86
N HIS A 219 -17.80 17.27 17.37
CA HIS A 219 -18.96 18.01 17.83
C HIS A 219 -20.20 17.77 16.96
N ASN A 220 -20.00 17.50 15.66
CA ASN A 220 -21.07 17.28 14.70
C ASN A 220 -20.76 16.08 13.80
N SER A 221 -21.17 14.88 14.22
CA SER A 221 -21.00 13.64 13.46
C SER A 221 -22.17 13.37 12.48
N THR A 222 -22.69 14.41 11.83
CA THR A 222 -23.73 14.24 10.80
C THR A 222 -23.14 13.89 9.44
N ILE A 223 -23.92 13.22 8.59
CA ILE A 223 -23.49 12.78 7.26
C ILE A 223 -23.06 13.93 6.33
N HIS A 224 -23.52 15.15 6.60
CA HIS A 224 -23.12 16.35 5.87
C HIS A 224 -21.63 16.70 6.05
N ALA A 225 -20.97 16.17 7.08
CA ALA A 225 -19.52 16.32 7.27
C ALA A 225 -18.69 15.49 6.27
N LEU A 226 -19.31 14.56 5.52
CA LEU A 226 -18.60 13.67 4.60
C LEU A 226 -17.89 14.42 3.46
N GLN A 227 -18.58 15.34 2.78
CA GLN A 227 -17.99 16.07 1.64
C GLN A 227 -16.79 16.95 2.07
N PRO A 228 -16.87 17.75 3.15
CA PRO A 228 -15.71 18.49 3.66
C PRO A 228 -14.52 17.60 4.04
N LEU A 229 -14.77 16.41 4.61
CA LEU A 229 -13.72 15.44 4.94
C LEU A 229 -13.02 14.91 3.68
N ILE A 230 -13.77 14.51 2.65
CA ILE A 230 -13.21 14.06 1.37
C ILE A 230 -12.33 15.16 0.77
N ILE A 231 -12.80 16.41 0.74
CA ILE A 231 -12.04 17.53 0.21
C ILE A 231 -10.72 17.72 0.98
N ALA A 232 -10.76 17.67 2.31
CA ALA A 232 -9.57 17.82 3.14
C ALA A 232 -8.52 16.72 2.90
N PHE A 233 -8.96 15.46 2.81
CA PHE A 233 -8.07 14.33 2.55
C PHE A 233 -7.59 14.28 1.08
N ASP A 234 -8.36 14.78 0.12
CA ASP A 234 -7.93 14.92 -1.27
C ASP A 234 -6.75 15.89 -1.42
N ILE A 235 -6.72 16.98 -0.64
CA ILE A 235 -5.58 17.91 -0.62
C ILE A 235 -4.33 17.16 -0.10
N ALA A 236 -4.46 16.39 0.98
CA ALA A 236 -3.34 15.58 1.47
C ALA A 236 -2.90 14.49 0.49
N ALA A 237 -3.83 13.84 -0.21
CA ALA A 237 -3.50 12.86 -1.25
C ALA A 237 -2.70 13.50 -2.41
N LYS A 238 -3.03 14.73 -2.80
CA LYS A 238 -2.25 15.50 -3.80
C LYS A 238 -0.85 15.83 -3.29
N ASP A 239 -0.72 16.27 -2.04
CA ASP A 239 0.58 16.54 -1.42
C ASP A 239 1.46 15.27 -1.44
N VAL A 240 0.91 14.12 -0.99
CA VAL A 240 1.65 12.84 -0.96
C VAL A 240 2.02 12.36 -2.36
N MET A 241 1.12 12.48 -3.34
CA MET A 241 1.45 12.18 -4.74
C MET A 241 2.58 13.07 -5.26
N GLY A 242 2.57 14.36 -4.91
CA GLY A 242 3.66 15.28 -5.24
C GLY A 242 4.99 14.85 -4.62
N LEU A 243 5.00 14.47 -3.34
CA LEU A 243 6.20 13.99 -2.64
C LEU A 243 6.77 12.73 -3.29
N LEU A 244 5.93 11.75 -3.61
CA LEU A 244 6.34 10.51 -4.26
C LEU A 244 6.94 10.76 -5.65
N LYS A 245 6.36 11.69 -6.43
CA LYS A 245 6.85 12.01 -7.78
C LYS A 245 8.23 12.67 -7.78
N ILE A 246 8.48 13.57 -6.84
CA ILE A 246 9.66 14.46 -6.92
C ILE A 246 10.95 13.71 -6.55
N ASP A 247 10.92 12.83 -5.55
CA ASP A 247 12.15 12.21 -5.03
C ASP A 247 12.13 10.67 -5.14
N PRO A 248 11.24 9.94 -4.45
CA PRO A 248 11.27 8.47 -4.50
C PRO A 248 11.07 7.90 -5.90
N PHE A 249 10.18 8.49 -6.71
CA PHE A 249 9.92 7.98 -8.05
C PHE A 249 11.11 8.22 -9.00
N CYS A 250 11.75 9.39 -8.95
CA CYS A 250 12.96 9.64 -9.75
C CYS A 250 14.09 8.66 -9.41
N ARG A 251 14.29 8.33 -8.12
CA ARG A 251 15.25 7.30 -7.70
C ARG A 251 14.83 5.90 -8.12
N PHE A 252 13.53 5.61 -8.11
CA PHE A 252 12.99 4.35 -8.59
C PHE A 252 13.25 4.14 -10.09
N GLN A 253 13.06 5.16 -10.94
CA GLN A 253 13.32 5.06 -12.38
C GLN A 253 14.77 4.66 -12.68
N LEU A 254 15.72 5.13 -11.87
CA LEU A 254 17.15 4.80 -11.97
C LEU A 254 17.51 3.45 -11.34
N SER A 255 16.58 2.80 -10.64
CA SER A 255 16.87 1.58 -9.90
C SER A 255 17.00 0.37 -10.84
N PRO A 256 17.87 -0.60 -10.52
CA PRO A 256 17.96 -1.86 -11.28
C PRO A 256 16.63 -2.60 -11.35
N GLU A 257 15.79 -2.48 -10.32
CA GLU A 257 14.45 -3.05 -10.29
C GLU A 257 13.56 -2.49 -11.39
N CYS A 258 13.52 -1.16 -11.56
CA CYS A 258 12.71 -0.52 -12.60
C CYS A 258 13.22 -0.81 -14.01
N ILE A 259 14.54 -0.82 -14.20
CA ILE A 259 15.13 -1.17 -15.50
C ILE A 259 14.74 -2.59 -15.91
N ARG A 260 14.85 -3.58 -15.00
CA ARG A 260 14.39 -4.96 -15.29
C ARG A 260 12.90 -5.04 -15.59
N TYR A 261 12.09 -4.26 -14.86
CA TYR A 261 10.67 -4.17 -15.16
C TYR A 261 10.39 -3.62 -16.56
N CYS A 262 11.20 -2.67 -17.04
CA CYS A 262 11.14 -2.18 -18.41
C CYS A 262 11.64 -3.20 -19.44
N GLU A 263 12.65 -4.02 -19.13
CA GLU A 263 13.12 -5.11 -19.99
C GLU A 263 12.00 -6.13 -20.26
N GLU A 264 11.17 -6.44 -19.26
CA GLU A 264 10.02 -7.36 -19.41
C GLU A 264 8.86 -6.81 -20.26
N LEU A 265 8.89 -5.51 -20.60
CA LEU A 265 7.86 -4.85 -21.42
C LEU A 265 8.21 -4.78 -22.92
N ILE A 266 9.46 -5.04 -23.27
CA ILE A 266 9.99 -5.04 -24.65
C ILE A 266 9.76 -6.42 -25.28
#